data_AF-A0A534VEG5-F1
#
_entry.id   AF-A0A534VEG5-F1
#
_cell.length_a   1.000
_cell.length_b   1.000
_cell.length_c   1.000
_cell.angle_alpha   90.00
_cell.angle_beta   90.00
_cell.angle_gamma   90.00
#
_symmetry.space_group_name_H-M   'P 1'
#
loop_
_entity.id
_entity.type
_entity.pdbx_description
1 polymer ?
#
loop_
_entity_poly.entity_id
_entity_poly.type
_entity_poly.pdbx_seq_one_letter_code
_entity_poly.pdbx_strand_id
1 'polypeptide(L)'
;MRRTTSKVIINFLALVIASYFLFTSASEIFAQEFIGYSAAGIDANSIKPVVDAFRNAMGSPNNGNAPGPLTSGRREINWDGGGNNSTTSPAPTPFTGFQLIRGALFTTPGTGFVQAPPFGLATTFNNATYSTLFTTFSPLRLFSAVGSNVTVVHFFRPGTEIPATVNAFGAVFADVDLPDSTSAEYFGPEAESLGKVFVPPANNGLSFVGVFFTSERIALVRITSGNTAPGPNESASADAVVMDDFIYGEPLVGPPTDKNQCKKGGWSEFDFPKAFKNQGDCIQFVNTGK
;
A
#
# COMPACT_ATOMS: atom_id res chain seq x y z
N MET A 1 8.11 -33.83 11.45
CA MET A 1 8.03 -32.36 11.59
C MET A 1 9.39 -31.76 11.26
N ARG A 2 9.57 -31.29 10.02
CA ARG A 2 10.77 -30.55 9.62
C ARG A 2 10.54 -29.07 9.96
N ARG A 3 11.35 -28.52 10.85
CA ARG A 3 11.43 -27.08 11.10
C ARG A 3 12.29 -26.46 10.02
N THR A 4 11.70 -25.65 9.16
CA THR A 4 12.41 -24.83 8.17
C THR A 4 12.84 -23.54 8.87
N THR A 5 14.13 -23.38 9.13
CA THR A 5 14.72 -22.11 9.58
C THR A 5 14.94 -21.21 8.37
N SER A 6 14.28 -20.06 8.30
CA SER A 6 14.53 -19.05 7.27
C SER A 6 15.95 -18.49 7.43
N LYS A 7 16.70 -18.42 6.33
CA LYS A 7 18.08 -17.86 6.29
C LYS A 7 18.03 -16.52 5.56
N VAL A 8 18.31 -15.45 6.28
CA VAL A 8 18.56 -14.12 5.68
C VAL A 8 19.96 -14.12 5.08
N ILE A 9 20.09 -13.85 3.78
CA ILE A 9 21.37 -13.69 3.08
C ILE A 9 21.61 -12.20 2.86
N ILE A 10 22.68 -11.64 3.45
CA ILE A 10 23.08 -10.24 3.30
C ILE A 10 24.35 -10.19 2.41
N ASN A 11 24.25 -9.62 1.21
CA ASN A 11 25.41 -9.36 0.36
C ASN A 11 26.08 -8.03 0.75
N PHE A 12 27.33 -8.10 1.21
CA PHE A 12 28.18 -6.94 1.51
C PHE A 12 28.93 -6.48 0.25
N LEU A 13 28.63 -5.29 -0.28
CA LEU A 13 29.65 -4.37 -0.81
C LEU A 13 29.10 -2.95 -1.03
N ALA A 14 29.89 -1.96 -0.58
CA ALA A 14 29.80 -0.50 -0.75
C ALA A 14 29.23 0.30 0.44
N LEU A 15 30.12 1.13 0.98
CA LEU A 15 30.09 1.87 2.23
C LEU A 15 29.28 3.17 2.11
N VAL A 16 28.07 3.19 2.67
CA VAL A 16 27.37 4.39 3.17
C VAL A 16 26.79 3.97 4.51
N ILE A 17 26.92 4.79 5.55
CA ILE A 17 26.51 4.48 6.93
C ILE A 17 24.99 4.33 6.97
N ALA A 18 24.49 3.14 6.65
CA ALA A 18 23.17 2.67 7.01
C ALA A 18 23.32 2.04 8.40
N SER A 19 22.78 2.69 9.42
CA SER A 19 22.62 2.04 10.73
C SER A 19 21.66 0.86 10.56
N TYR A 20 22.22 -0.35 10.47
CA TYR A 20 21.47 -1.59 10.61
C TYR A 20 21.13 -1.75 12.09
N PHE A 21 19.96 -1.27 12.50
CA PHE A 21 19.37 -1.71 13.76
C PHE A 21 18.82 -3.13 13.56
N LEU A 22 19.39 -4.09 14.28
CA LEU A 22 18.74 -5.37 14.53
C LEU A 22 17.53 -5.08 15.44
N PHE A 23 16.34 -4.95 14.87
CA PHE A 23 15.11 -4.99 15.65
C PHE A 23 14.91 -6.42 16.17
N THR A 24 15.10 -6.61 17.47
CA THR A 24 14.56 -7.76 18.20
C THR A 24 13.35 -7.31 19.00
N SER A 25 12.22 -7.11 18.31
CA SER A 25 10.89 -7.11 18.93
C SER A 25 10.08 -8.21 18.24
N ALA A 26 9.90 -9.32 18.95
CA ALA A 26 9.17 -10.47 18.46
C ALA A 26 7.66 -10.17 18.45
N SER A 27 7.11 -9.91 17.27
CA SER A 27 5.85 -10.50 16.78
C SER A 27 5.55 -10.04 15.35
N GLU A 28 6.50 -10.26 14.43
CA GLU A 28 6.18 -10.29 13.01
C GLU A 28 5.55 -11.66 12.72
N ILE A 29 4.22 -11.72 12.62
CA ILE A 29 3.49 -12.91 12.15
C ILE A 29 3.46 -12.87 10.62
N PHE A 30 4.62 -12.89 9.98
CA PHE A 30 4.71 -13.18 8.56
C PHE A 30 4.93 -14.68 8.42
N ALA A 31 3.97 -15.38 7.82
CA ALA A 31 4.17 -16.78 7.44
C ALA A 31 5.09 -16.92 6.22
N GLN A 32 5.30 -15.82 5.49
CA GLN A 32 5.85 -15.79 4.13
C GLN A 32 7.09 -14.88 4.04
N GLU A 33 7.96 -15.13 3.06
CA GLU A 33 9.17 -14.35 2.84
C GLU A 33 8.84 -12.98 2.21
N PHE A 34 9.40 -11.92 2.80
CA PHE A 34 9.21 -10.55 2.33
C PHE A 34 10.45 -9.69 2.59
N ILE A 35 10.50 -8.55 1.89
CA ILE A 35 11.47 -7.48 2.14
C ILE A 35 10.70 -6.28 2.69
N GLY A 36 11.02 -5.89 3.93
CA GLY A 36 10.45 -4.73 4.60
C GLY A 36 11.26 -3.46 4.36
N TYR A 37 10.55 -2.35 4.20
CA TYR A 37 11.11 -1.00 4.07
C TYR A 37 10.46 -0.15 5.14
N SER A 38 11.25 0.48 6.00
CA SER A 38 10.73 1.30 7.10
C SER A 38 11.62 2.51 7.33
N ALA A 39 11.00 3.68 7.51
CA ALA A 39 11.68 4.92 7.86
C ALA A 39 10.74 5.83 8.66
N ALA A 40 11.33 6.68 9.48
CA ALA A 40 10.65 7.73 10.24
C ALA A 40 11.59 8.94 10.31
N GLY A 41 11.02 10.14 10.28
CA GLY A 41 11.79 11.37 10.48
C GLY A 41 10.96 12.62 10.40
N ILE A 42 11.62 13.76 10.55
CA ILE A 42 10.96 15.07 10.72
C ILE A 42 10.35 15.63 9.42
N ASP A 43 10.76 15.11 8.26
CA ASP A 43 10.40 15.67 6.96
C ASP A 43 10.51 14.64 5.82
N ALA A 44 10.15 15.07 4.61
CA ALA A 44 10.19 14.22 3.42
C ALA A 44 11.60 13.73 3.10
N ASN A 45 12.63 14.56 3.32
CA ASN A 45 14.03 14.19 3.06
C ASN A 45 14.48 13.03 3.94
N SER A 46 13.97 12.97 5.17
CA SER A 46 14.33 11.93 6.15
C SER A 46 13.88 10.53 5.71
N ILE A 47 12.72 10.41 5.05
CA ILE A 47 12.18 9.11 4.61
C ILE A 47 12.41 8.82 3.12
N LYS A 48 12.68 9.84 2.31
CA LYS A 48 12.82 9.74 0.85
C LYS A 48 13.77 8.64 0.37
N PRO A 49 14.97 8.43 0.95
CA PRO A 49 15.86 7.36 0.50
C PRO A 49 15.25 5.96 0.59
N VAL A 50 14.45 5.69 1.63
CA VAL A 50 13.78 4.40 1.83
C VAL A 50 12.58 4.26 0.90
N VAL A 51 11.81 5.33 0.70
CA VAL A 51 10.72 5.36 -0.30
C VAL A 51 11.29 5.09 -1.71
N ASP A 52 12.41 5.71 -2.07
CA ASP A 52 13.04 5.50 -3.37
C ASP A 52 13.62 4.09 -3.52
N ALA A 53 14.16 3.50 -2.44
CA ALA A 53 14.56 2.09 -2.44
C ALA A 53 13.37 1.15 -2.67
N PHE A 54 12.22 1.43 -2.04
CA PHE A 54 10.99 0.68 -2.26
C PHE A 54 10.50 0.81 -3.71
N ARG A 55 10.47 2.03 -4.25
CA ARG A 55 10.15 2.29 -5.68
C ARG A 55 11.05 1.46 -6.60
N ASN A 56 12.36 1.41 -6.33
CA ASN A 56 13.33 0.68 -7.13
C ASN A 56 13.12 -0.84 -7.07
N ALA A 57 12.67 -1.39 -5.93
CA ALA A 57 12.41 -2.82 -5.77
C ALA A 57 11.28 -3.33 -6.67
N MET A 58 10.24 -2.52 -6.93
CA MET A 58 9.17 -2.84 -7.89
C MET A 58 9.53 -2.51 -9.33
N GLY A 59 10.52 -1.63 -9.53
CA GLY A 59 11.02 -1.24 -10.84
C GLY A 59 10.36 0.01 -11.42
N SER A 60 10.80 0.34 -12.63
CA SER A 60 10.33 1.47 -13.43
C SER A 60 9.57 0.99 -14.66
N PRO A 61 8.67 1.82 -15.23
CA PRO A 61 8.31 3.17 -14.77
C PRO A 61 7.26 3.16 -13.65
N ASN A 62 6.90 4.34 -13.16
CA ASN A 62 5.55 4.54 -12.60
C ASN A 62 4.58 4.53 -13.78
N ASN A 63 3.75 3.51 -13.87
CA ASN A 63 2.81 3.28 -14.98
C ASN A 63 1.66 4.30 -15.02
N GLY A 64 1.54 5.17 -14.01
CA GLY A 64 0.60 6.29 -14.03
C GLY A 64 -0.83 5.81 -14.24
N ASN A 65 -1.51 6.37 -15.24
CA ASN A 65 -2.88 6.00 -15.63
C ASN A 65 -2.94 5.07 -16.86
N ALA A 66 -1.81 4.52 -17.32
CA ALA A 66 -1.79 3.65 -18.50
C ALA A 66 -2.64 2.38 -18.23
N PRO A 67 -3.52 1.96 -19.15
CA PRO A 67 -4.31 0.75 -18.96
C PRO A 67 -3.41 -0.50 -18.92
N GLY A 68 -3.86 -1.52 -18.21
CA GLY A 68 -3.22 -2.84 -18.19
C GLY A 68 -3.70 -3.75 -19.34
N PRO A 69 -3.11 -4.95 -19.50
CA PRO A 69 -2.01 -5.48 -18.69
C PRO A 69 -0.65 -4.84 -19.03
N LEU A 70 0.17 -4.60 -18.01
CA LEU A 70 1.56 -4.19 -18.16
C LEU A 70 2.46 -5.20 -17.44
N THR A 71 3.59 -5.55 -18.04
CA THR A 71 4.44 -6.66 -17.57
C THR A 71 5.47 -6.25 -16.52
N SER A 72 5.60 -4.96 -16.24
CA SER A 72 6.60 -4.43 -15.30
C SER A 72 6.19 -3.04 -14.80
N GLY A 73 6.94 -2.55 -13.82
CA GLY A 73 6.74 -1.23 -13.23
C GLY A 73 5.86 -1.28 -11.99
N ARG A 74 5.40 -0.10 -11.60
CA ARG A 74 4.62 0.13 -10.37
C ARG A 74 3.56 1.19 -10.59
N ARG A 75 2.70 1.37 -9.59
CA ARG A 75 1.72 2.45 -9.51
C ARG A 75 1.95 3.26 -8.24
N GLU A 76 1.58 4.52 -8.29
CA GLU A 76 1.79 5.46 -7.20
C GLU A 76 0.70 6.53 -7.14
N ILE A 77 -0.01 6.66 -6.03
CA ILE A 77 -1.06 7.65 -5.83
C ILE A 77 -0.54 8.68 -4.84
N ASN A 78 -0.27 9.89 -5.34
CA ASN A 78 0.22 11.02 -4.56
C ASN A 78 -0.87 11.96 -4.04
N TRP A 79 -2.13 11.59 -4.26
CA TRP A 79 -3.29 12.37 -3.80
C TRP A 79 -3.38 13.79 -4.34
N ASP A 80 -2.52 14.22 -5.27
CA ASP A 80 -2.46 15.61 -5.77
C ASP A 80 -3.14 15.81 -7.13
N GLY A 81 -3.69 14.75 -7.73
CA GLY A 81 -4.45 14.88 -8.98
C GLY A 81 -3.63 15.36 -10.19
N GLY A 82 -2.32 15.06 -10.23
CA GLY A 82 -1.45 15.32 -11.38
C GLY A 82 -0.80 16.71 -11.42
N GLY A 83 -0.76 17.45 -10.31
CA GLY A 83 -0.09 18.75 -10.20
C GLY A 83 -0.25 19.38 -8.81
N ASN A 84 0.00 20.68 -8.68
CA ASN A 84 -0.13 21.42 -7.41
C ASN A 84 -1.60 21.68 -7.03
N ASN A 85 -2.39 20.63 -6.80
CA ASN A 85 -3.79 20.74 -6.40
C ASN A 85 -3.89 20.98 -4.90
N SER A 86 -4.44 22.12 -4.48
CA SER A 86 -4.67 22.44 -3.06
C SER A 86 -6.16 22.37 -2.67
N THR A 87 -7.01 21.75 -3.47
CA THR A 87 -8.45 21.69 -3.21
C THR A 87 -8.81 20.51 -2.31
N THR A 88 -9.54 20.80 -1.23
CA THR A 88 -10.23 19.81 -0.39
C THR A 88 -11.29 19.09 -1.21
N SER A 89 -11.14 17.78 -1.38
CA SER A 89 -12.00 16.94 -2.21
C SER A 89 -12.53 15.76 -1.39
N PRO A 90 -13.77 15.81 -0.88
CA PRO A 90 -14.41 14.66 -0.26
C PRO A 90 -14.75 13.59 -1.31
N ALA A 91 -14.72 12.33 -0.90
CA ALA A 91 -15.12 11.18 -1.71
C ALA A 91 -15.95 10.19 -0.87
N PRO A 92 -16.91 9.47 -1.47
CA PRO A 92 -17.69 8.45 -0.76
C PRO A 92 -16.85 7.20 -0.46
N THR A 93 -17.40 6.30 0.35
CA THR A 93 -16.96 4.89 0.42
C THR A 93 -18.02 4.02 -0.27
N PRO A 94 -17.68 3.19 -1.28
CA PRO A 94 -16.35 3.02 -1.88
C PRO A 94 -15.87 4.27 -2.65
N PHE A 95 -14.57 4.57 -2.58
CA PHE A 95 -13.93 5.59 -3.41
C PHE A 95 -13.29 4.94 -4.64
N THR A 96 -13.97 5.08 -5.78
CA THR A 96 -13.65 4.41 -7.05
C THR A 96 -12.75 5.24 -7.98
N GLY A 97 -12.35 6.45 -7.59
CA GLY A 97 -11.66 7.41 -8.46
C GLY A 97 -10.33 6.90 -9.05
N PHE A 98 -9.71 5.90 -8.42
CA PHE A 98 -8.47 5.27 -8.88
C PHE A 98 -8.65 3.84 -9.38
N GLN A 99 -9.85 3.26 -9.31
CA GLN A 99 -10.09 1.86 -9.65
C GLN A 99 -9.80 1.60 -11.13
N LEU A 100 -10.44 2.36 -12.02
CA LEU A 100 -10.27 2.18 -13.46
C LEU A 100 -8.95 2.72 -13.99
N ILE A 101 -8.33 3.72 -13.34
CA ILE A 101 -7.14 4.38 -13.89
C ILE A 101 -5.82 3.84 -13.31
N ARG A 102 -5.83 3.40 -12.05
CA ARG A 102 -4.62 2.94 -11.33
C ARG A 102 -4.83 1.61 -10.63
N GLY A 103 -6.00 0.99 -10.75
CA GLY A 103 -6.26 -0.32 -10.19
C GLY A 103 -6.40 -0.33 -8.68
N ALA A 104 -6.76 0.77 -8.04
CA ALA A 104 -6.95 0.84 -6.58
C ALA A 104 -8.36 1.34 -6.23
N LEU A 105 -9.07 0.56 -5.43
CA LEU A 105 -10.38 0.89 -4.87
C LEU A 105 -10.25 1.01 -3.35
N PHE A 106 -10.80 2.07 -2.78
CA PHE A 106 -10.70 2.32 -1.33
C PHE A 106 -12.06 2.16 -0.66
N THR A 107 -12.08 1.49 0.49
CA THR A 107 -13.26 1.42 1.36
C THR A 107 -12.86 1.71 2.81
N THR A 108 -13.80 2.22 3.59
CA THR A 108 -13.65 2.45 5.01
C THR A 108 -14.96 2.12 5.73
N PRO A 109 -14.91 1.67 7.01
CA PRO A 109 -16.09 1.62 7.87
C PRO A 109 -16.71 3.00 8.17
N GLY A 110 -15.98 4.08 7.90
CA GLY A 110 -16.45 5.45 8.04
C GLY A 110 -17.43 5.89 6.95
N THR A 111 -17.62 7.20 6.79
CA THR A 111 -18.57 7.77 5.83
C THR A 111 -17.97 8.03 4.45
N GLY A 112 -16.64 8.01 4.33
CA GLY A 112 -15.93 8.28 3.09
C GLY A 112 -14.48 8.68 3.34
N PHE A 113 -13.93 9.43 2.41
CA PHE A 113 -12.54 9.87 2.40
C PHE A 113 -12.44 11.36 2.08
N VAL A 114 -11.29 11.94 2.37
CA VAL A 114 -10.93 13.30 1.95
C VAL A 114 -9.51 13.30 1.39
N GLN A 115 -9.32 13.99 0.26
CA GLN A 115 -8.03 14.43 -0.24
C GLN A 115 -7.91 15.93 0.03
N ALA A 116 -6.96 16.37 0.85
CA ALA A 116 -6.89 17.79 1.21
C ALA A 116 -5.48 18.21 1.65
N PRO A 117 -5.10 19.47 1.41
CA PRO A 117 -3.97 20.06 2.12
C PRO A 117 -4.27 20.18 3.63
N PRO A 118 -3.26 20.40 4.49
CA PRO A 118 -3.45 20.50 5.95
C PRO A 118 -4.58 21.45 6.39
N PHE A 119 -4.68 22.64 5.80
CA PHE A 119 -5.77 23.59 6.10
C PHE A 119 -7.16 23.05 5.72
N GLY A 120 -7.21 22.22 4.68
CA GLY A 120 -8.40 21.55 4.23
C GLY A 120 -8.84 20.46 5.20
N LEU A 121 -7.89 19.66 5.72
CA LEU A 121 -8.15 18.69 6.78
C LEU A 121 -8.66 19.39 8.06
N ALA A 122 -8.07 20.53 8.43
CA ALA A 122 -8.52 21.31 9.57
C ALA A 122 -9.98 21.73 9.46
N THR A 123 -10.40 22.12 8.25
CA THR A 123 -11.80 22.44 7.96
C THR A 123 -12.69 21.18 7.98
N THR A 124 -12.26 20.10 7.32
CA THR A 124 -13.02 18.84 7.22
C THR A 124 -13.29 18.21 8.59
N PHE A 125 -12.30 18.23 9.49
CA PHE A 125 -12.39 17.60 10.81
C PHE A 125 -12.75 18.58 11.93
N ASN A 126 -13.02 19.85 11.58
CA ASN A 126 -13.31 20.92 12.54
C ASN A 126 -12.23 21.02 13.65
N ASN A 127 -10.96 20.92 13.25
CA ASN A 127 -9.82 20.93 14.14
C ASN A 127 -8.72 21.84 13.57
N ALA A 128 -8.61 23.06 14.08
CA ALA A 128 -7.67 24.06 13.58
C ALA A 128 -6.20 23.63 13.66
N THR A 129 -5.85 22.75 14.60
CA THR A 129 -4.47 22.28 14.81
C THR A 129 -3.94 21.48 13.62
N TYR A 130 -4.82 20.81 12.87
CA TYR A 130 -4.46 20.02 11.68
C TYR A 130 -3.86 20.87 10.55
N SER A 131 -3.98 22.20 10.61
CA SER A 131 -3.34 23.09 9.63
C SER A 131 -1.81 23.10 9.74
N THR A 132 -1.27 22.71 10.90
CA THR A 132 0.17 22.74 11.21
C THR A 132 0.70 21.42 11.76
N LEU A 133 -0.18 20.53 12.21
CA LEU A 133 0.17 19.22 12.75
C LEU A 133 0.76 18.31 11.67
N PHE A 134 0.04 18.15 10.56
CA PHE A 134 0.45 17.25 9.49
C PHE A 134 1.36 17.95 8.48
N THR A 135 2.39 17.22 8.06
CA THR A 135 3.27 17.58 6.94
C THR A 135 3.08 16.61 5.78
N THR A 136 3.45 17.02 4.57
CA THR A 136 3.33 16.21 3.34
C THR A 136 4.68 15.65 2.92
N PHE A 137 4.70 14.42 2.41
CA PHE A 137 5.82 13.87 1.66
C PHE A 137 5.81 14.37 0.21
N SER A 138 4.69 14.19 -0.47
CA SER A 138 4.40 14.79 -1.76
C SER A 138 3.43 15.95 -1.53
N PRO A 139 3.88 17.21 -1.63
CA PRO A 139 2.97 18.34 -1.54
C PRO A 139 2.03 18.33 -2.74
N LEU A 140 0.74 18.60 -2.56
CA LEU A 140 0.14 19.45 -1.51
C LEU A 140 -0.91 18.76 -0.64
N ARG A 141 -1.40 17.56 -0.98
CA ARG A 141 -2.56 16.95 -0.31
C ARG A 141 -2.20 15.66 0.39
N LEU A 142 -2.87 15.49 1.54
CA LEU A 142 -2.92 14.26 2.30
C LEU A 142 -4.24 13.54 2.02
N PHE A 143 -4.30 12.28 2.43
CA PHE A 143 -5.44 11.40 2.31
C PHE A 143 -5.86 10.86 3.68
N SER A 144 -7.16 10.90 3.97
CA SER A 144 -7.71 10.38 5.22
C SER A 144 -9.08 9.77 5.01
N ALA A 145 -9.39 8.72 5.76
CA ALA A 145 -10.75 8.28 6.00
C ALA A 145 -11.49 9.31 6.88
N VAL A 146 -12.82 9.36 6.76
CA VAL A 146 -13.70 10.23 7.56
C VAL A 146 -14.59 9.35 8.44
N GLY A 147 -14.58 9.60 9.75
CA GLY A 147 -15.36 8.82 10.72
C GLY A 147 -14.80 7.41 10.99
N SER A 148 -13.55 7.14 10.61
CA SER A 148 -12.81 5.92 10.90
C SER A 148 -11.31 6.16 10.77
N ASN A 149 -10.49 5.36 11.45
CA ASN A 149 -9.05 5.24 11.25
C ASN A 149 -8.69 4.01 10.37
N VAL A 150 -9.66 3.39 9.71
CA VAL A 150 -9.42 2.19 8.89
C VAL A 150 -9.62 2.52 7.41
N THR A 151 -8.62 2.20 6.60
CA THR A 151 -8.68 2.23 5.14
C THR A 151 -8.40 0.84 4.60
N VAL A 152 -9.22 0.37 3.66
CA VAL A 152 -9.02 -0.90 2.96
C VAL A 152 -8.80 -0.63 1.49
N VAL A 153 -7.74 -1.20 0.93
CA VAL A 153 -7.36 -1.09 -0.49
C VAL A 153 -7.62 -2.42 -1.18
N HIS A 154 -8.33 -2.40 -2.31
CA HIS A 154 -8.51 -3.53 -3.20
C HIS A 154 -7.88 -3.24 -4.56
N PHE A 155 -7.31 -4.27 -5.20
CA PHE A 155 -6.62 -4.11 -6.47
C PHE A 155 -7.40 -4.67 -7.67
N PHE A 156 -7.31 -3.96 -8.78
CA PHE A 156 -7.97 -4.27 -10.05
C PHE A 156 -7.01 -4.03 -11.21
N ARG A 157 -7.19 -4.73 -12.32
CA ARG A 157 -6.44 -4.41 -13.54
C ARG A 157 -6.84 -3.01 -14.04
N PRO A 158 -5.90 -2.06 -14.16
CA PRO A 158 -6.20 -0.74 -14.72
C PRO A 158 -6.85 -0.86 -16.11
N GLY A 159 -7.89 -0.08 -16.35
CA GLY A 159 -8.75 -0.12 -17.54
C GLY A 159 -9.93 -1.09 -17.44
N THR A 160 -10.05 -1.86 -16.35
CA THR A 160 -11.11 -2.87 -16.18
C THR A 160 -11.59 -2.93 -14.72
N GLU A 161 -12.63 -3.72 -14.46
CA GLU A 161 -13.09 -4.08 -13.11
C GLU A 161 -12.68 -5.50 -12.72
N ILE A 162 -11.71 -6.11 -13.42
CA ILE A 162 -11.22 -7.45 -13.11
C ILE A 162 -10.35 -7.39 -11.86
N PRO A 163 -10.68 -8.13 -10.77
CA PRO A 163 -9.83 -8.19 -9.59
C PRO A 163 -8.41 -8.64 -9.92
N ALA A 164 -7.45 -7.97 -9.30
CA ALA A 164 -6.04 -8.21 -9.48
C ALA A 164 -5.34 -8.27 -8.12
N THR A 165 -4.07 -8.62 -8.16
CA THR A 165 -3.20 -8.59 -6.99
C THR A 165 -1.96 -7.78 -7.29
N VAL A 166 -1.21 -7.39 -6.25
CA VAL A 166 0.10 -6.74 -6.34
C VAL A 166 1.12 -7.55 -5.54
N ASN A 167 2.42 -7.46 -5.83
CA ASN A 167 3.46 -8.10 -4.99
C ASN A 167 3.97 -7.18 -3.87
N ALA A 168 3.63 -5.90 -3.91
CA ALA A 168 4.13 -4.94 -2.96
C ALA A 168 3.12 -3.83 -2.73
N PHE A 169 3.08 -3.33 -1.49
CA PHE A 169 2.35 -2.13 -1.12
C PHE A 169 3.09 -1.41 0.01
N GLY A 170 3.18 -0.09 -0.11
CA GLY A 170 3.69 0.80 0.91
C GLY A 170 2.93 2.11 0.92
N ALA A 171 2.95 2.77 2.07
CA ALA A 171 2.28 4.04 2.29
C ALA A 171 3.15 4.95 3.16
N VAL A 172 3.03 6.25 2.89
CA VAL A 172 3.53 7.30 3.78
C VAL A 172 2.44 7.68 4.77
N PHE A 173 2.84 7.95 6.00
CA PHE A 173 2.01 8.34 7.13
C PHE A 173 2.54 9.66 7.69
N ALA A 174 1.64 10.56 8.08
CA ALA A 174 1.98 11.79 8.75
C ALA A 174 1.54 11.72 10.21
N ASP A 175 2.44 12.13 11.10
CA ASP A 175 2.18 12.31 12.52
C ASP A 175 1.85 11.02 13.28
N VAL A 176 2.71 10.01 13.17
CA VAL A 176 2.56 8.78 13.97
C VAL A 176 3.14 9.00 15.36
N ASP A 177 2.30 9.08 16.39
CA ASP A 177 2.77 9.36 17.75
C ASP A 177 3.05 8.11 18.57
N LEU A 178 2.17 7.13 18.48
CA LEU A 178 2.20 5.97 19.36
C LEU A 178 2.82 4.75 18.67
N PRO A 179 3.67 3.98 19.38
CA PRO A 179 4.07 2.68 18.88
C PRO A 179 2.83 1.77 18.78
N ASP A 180 2.83 0.90 17.79
CA ASP A 180 1.83 -0.15 17.59
C ASP A 180 0.37 0.33 17.40
N SER A 181 0.15 1.63 17.15
CA SER A 181 -1.19 2.19 16.84
C SER A 181 -1.49 2.14 15.33
N THR A 182 -0.47 2.47 14.53
CA THR A 182 -0.56 2.58 13.08
C THR A 182 0.02 1.34 12.42
N SER A 183 -0.70 0.76 11.46
CA SER A 183 -0.27 -0.48 10.82
C SER A 183 -0.81 -0.68 9.41
N ALA A 184 -0.11 -1.52 8.65
CA ALA A 184 -0.59 -2.09 7.40
C ALA A 184 -0.60 -3.62 7.51
N GLU A 185 -1.75 -4.22 7.25
CA GLU A 185 -1.95 -5.67 7.19
C GLU A 185 -2.28 -6.09 5.76
N TYR A 186 -1.62 -7.13 5.30
CA TYR A 186 -1.65 -7.58 3.91
C TYR A 186 -2.41 -8.89 3.81
N PHE A 187 -3.28 -9.00 2.82
CA PHE A 187 -4.14 -10.16 2.61
C PHE A 187 -3.96 -10.73 1.21
N GLY A 188 -3.88 -12.06 1.12
CA GLY A 188 -3.84 -12.77 -0.13
C GLY A 188 -5.22 -12.97 -0.75
N PRO A 189 -5.28 -13.66 -1.91
CA PRO A 189 -6.51 -13.84 -2.68
C PRO A 189 -7.61 -14.65 -1.97
N GLU A 190 -7.25 -15.45 -0.97
CA GLU A 190 -8.18 -16.27 -0.17
C GLU A 190 -8.58 -15.59 1.15
N ALA A 191 -8.29 -14.29 1.28
CA ALA A 191 -8.50 -13.47 2.49
C ALA A 191 -7.68 -13.94 3.70
N GLU A 192 -6.62 -14.70 3.46
CA GLU A 192 -5.60 -15.07 4.43
C GLU A 192 -4.69 -13.87 4.74
N SER A 193 -4.36 -13.66 6.02
CA SER A 193 -3.37 -12.64 6.41
C SER A 193 -1.98 -13.14 6.03
N LEU A 194 -1.28 -12.37 5.20
CA LEU A 194 0.12 -12.60 4.82
C LEU A 194 1.07 -12.02 5.87
N GLY A 195 0.58 -11.07 6.68
CA GLY A 195 1.25 -10.50 7.83
C GLY A 195 0.89 -9.04 8.04
N LYS A 196 1.39 -8.48 9.14
CA LYS A 196 1.11 -7.11 9.60
C LYS A 196 2.40 -6.42 10.00
N VAL A 197 2.58 -5.18 9.53
CA VAL A 197 3.66 -4.28 10.00
C VAL A 197 3.08 -3.12 10.78
N PHE A 198 3.79 -2.70 11.83
CA PHE A 198 3.53 -1.44 12.52
C PHE A 198 4.41 -0.33 11.94
N VAL A 199 3.87 0.88 11.92
CA VAL A 199 4.56 2.06 11.40
C VAL A 199 5.39 2.69 12.52
N PRO A 200 6.68 3.01 12.28
CA PRO A 200 7.52 3.63 13.31
C PRO A 200 6.98 5.02 13.68
N PRO A 201 7.02 5.43 14.96
CA PRO A 201 6.61 6.76 15.36
C PRO A 201 7.48 7.89 14.77
N ALA A 202 6.83 8.97 14.37
CA ALA A 202 7.39 10.26 13.97
C ALA A 202 6.37 11.37 14.29
N ASN A 203 6.31 11.79 15.55
CA ASN A 203 5.47 12.91 16.00
C ASN A 203 5.78 14.18 15.19
N ASN A 204 4.73 14.81 14.65
CA ASN A 204 4.77 15.94 13.72
C ASN A 204 5.66 15.71 12.48
N GLY A 205 5.96 14.46 12.17
CA GLY A 205 6.88 14.04 11.11
C GLY A 205 6.21 13.14 10.08
N LEU A 206 7.05 12.41 9.36
CA LEU A 206 6.63 11.42 8.38
C LEU A 206 7.23 10.07 8.69
N SER A 207 6.42 9.04 8.47
CA SER A 207 6.83 7.65 8.53
C SER A 207 6.46 6.94 7.24
N PHE A 208 7.23 5.91 6.90
CA PHE A 208 6.99 5.06 5.75
C PHE A 208 7.10 3.60 6.16
N VAL A 209 6.15 2.79 5.69
CA VAL A 209 6.32 1.34 5.63
C VAL A 209 5.97 0.84 4.24
N GLY A 210 6.75 -0.11 3.74
CA GLY A 210 6.49 -0.84 2.51
C GLY A 210 6.89 -2.30 2.66
N VAL A 211 6.06 -3.19 2.12
CA VAL A 211 6.36 -4.63 2.07
C VAL A 211 6.39 -5.06 0.62
N PHE A 212 7.43 -5.82 0.27
CA PHE A 212 7.60 -6.48 -1.02
C PHE A 212 7.66 -7.99 -0.82
N PHE A 213 6.69 -8.72 -1.35
CA PHE A 213 6.67 -10.18 -1.37
C PHE A 213 7.38 -10.71 -2.62
N THR A 214 8.25 -11.70 -2.43
CA THR A 214 9.00 -12.34 -3.53
C THR A 214 8.19 -13.47 -4.19
N SER A 215 7.31 -14.13 -3.44
CA SER A 215 6.45 -15.21 -3.92
C SER A 215 4.95 -14.89 -3.84
N GLU A 216 4.54 -14.16 -2.80
CA GLU A 216 3.13 -13.93 -2.50
C GLU A 216 2.54 -12.74 -3.26
N ARG A 217 1.20 -12.72 -3.29
CA ARG A 217 0.41 -11.68 -3.94
C ARG A 217 -0.61 -11.13 -2.97
N ILE A 218 -0.66 -9.81 -2.88
CA ILE A 218 -1.58 -9.03 -2.05
C ILE A 218 -2.83 -8.73 -2.88
N ALA A 219 -3.98 -9.24 -2.45
CA ALA A 219 -5.28 -8.88 -3.01
C ALA A 219 -5.91 -7.69 -2.27
N LEU A 220 -5.56 -7.52 -0.98
CA LEU A 220 -6.14 -6.50 -0.12
C LEU A 220 -5.11 -5.99 0.89
N VAL A 221 -5.15 -4.69 1.18
CA VAL A 221 -4.42 -4.10 2.32
C VAL A 221 -5.40 -3.45 3.27
N ARG A 222 -5.29 -3.75 4.56
CA ARG A 222 -6.00 -3.03 5.63
C ARG A 222 -5.01 -2.16 6.37
N ILE A 223 -5.24 -0.85 6.32
CA ILE A 223 -4.46 0.16 7.02
C ILE A 223 -5.27 0.62 8.23
N THR A 224 -4.61 0.67 9.38
CA THR A 224 -5.11 1.36 10.58
C THR A 224 -4.21 2.58 10.82
N SER A 225 -4.76 3.79 10.80
CA SER A 225 -4.03 5.05 10.91
C SER A 225 -4.26 5.70 12.27
N GLY A 226 -3.34 5.44 13.21
CA GLY A 226 -3.48 5.80 14.61
C GLY A 226 -4.51 4.95 15.35
N ASN A 227 -4.72 5.23 16.63
CA ASN A 227 -5.73 4.53 17.44
C ASN A 227 -7.07 5.28 17.52
N THR A 228 -7.13 6.49 16.95
CA THR A 228 -8.30 7.36 16.95
C THR A 228 -8.56 7.85 15.53
N ALA A 229 -9.82 7.91 15.12
CA ALA A 229 -10.18 8.49 13.82
C ALA A 229 -9.83 9.99 13.80
N PRO A 230 -9.31 10.53 12.68
CA PRO A 230 -9.10 11.96 12.53
C PRO A 230 -10.37 12.75 12.86
N GLY A 231 -10.24 13.76 13.71
CA GLY A 231 -11.36 14.41 14.39
C GLY A 231 -10.91 15.22 15.62
N PRO A 232 -11.26 14.80 16.85
CA PRO A 232 -10.91 15.54 18.05
C PRO A 232 -9.39 15.68 18.24
N ASN A 233 -8.99 16.60 19.13
CA ASN A 233 -7.58 16.81 19.46
C ASN A 233 -6.92 15.52 19.93
N GLU A 234 -5.68 15.34 19.51
CA GLU A 234 -4.81 14.29 20.01
C GLU A 234 -4.50 14.48 21.49
N SER A 235 -4.01 13.40 22.10
CA SER A 235 -3.55 13.39 23.49
C SER A 235 -2.44 12.35 23.62
N ALA A 236 -1.82 12.27 24.79
CA ALA A 236 -0.83 11.24 25.09
C ALA A 236 -1.32 9.78 24.87
N SER A 237 -2.64 9.56 24.72
CA SER A 237 -3.24 8.25 24.44
C SER A 237 -4.11 8.21 23.19
N ALA A 238 -4.26 9.32 22.46
CA ALA A 238 -5.11 9.41 21.27
C ALA A 238 -4.28 9.98 20.11
N ASP A 239 -4.11 9.15 19.08
CA ASP A 239 -3.19 9.36 17.96
C ASP A 239 -4.01 9.28 16.66
N ALA A 240 -3.99 10.36 15.90
CA ALA A 240 -4.79 10.60 14.71
C ALA A 240 -3.88 10.77 13.50
N VAL A 241 -3.59 9.67 12.82
CA VAL A 241 -2.67 9.63 11.70
C VAL A 241 -3.41 9.82 10.38
N VAL A 242 -2.84 10.62 9.48
CA VAL A 242 -3.27 10.71 8.07
C VAL A 242 -2.19 10.16 7.15
N MET A 243 -2.53 9.97 5.88
CA MET A 243 -1.65 9.30 4.92
C MET A 243 -1.27 10.21 3.76
N ASP A 244 -0.18 9.86 3.11
CA ASP A 244 0.26 10.45 1.85
C ASP A 244 0.57 9.31 0.86
N ASP A 245 1.41 9.55 -0.15
CA ASP A 245 1.88 8.64 -1.19
C ASP A 245 1.63 7.14 -0.92
N PHE A 246 0.76 6.53 -1.72
CA PHE A 246 0.62 5.07 -1.79
C PHE A 246 1.40 4.55 -2.99
N ILE A 247 2.23 3.52 -2.78
CA ILE A 247 3.06 2.93 -3.82
C ILE A 247 2.83 1.42 -3.82
N TYR A 248 2.57 0.84 -4.99
CA TYR A 248 2.30 -0.58 -5.11
C TYR A 248 2.76 -1.14 -6.44
N GLY A 249 3.03 -2.45 -6.47
CA GLY A 249 3.42 -3.15 -7.68
C GLY A 249 2.33 -3.08 -8.76
N GLU A 250 2.68 -3.32 -10.02
CA GLU A 250 1.67 -3.38 -11.08
C GLU A 250 0.59 -4.45 -10.75
N PRO A 251 -0.72 -4.07 -10.78
CA PRO A 251 -1.79 -5.04 -10.59
C PRO A 251 -1.82 -6.08 -11.71
N LEU A 252 -1.73 -7.35 -11.34
CA LEU A 252 -1.79 -8.50 -12.24
C LEU A 252 -2.95 -9.43 -11.86
N VAL A 253 -3.57 -10.03 -12.88
CA VAL A 253 -4.69 -10.96 -12.79
C VAL A 253 -4.16 -12.39 -12.80
N GLY A 254 -4.46 -13.14 -11.74
CA GLY A 254 -4.25 -14.58 -11.69
C GLY A 254 -3.85 -15.12 -10.33
N PRO A 255 -3.37 -16.37 -10.27
CA PRO A 255 -3.56 -17.40 -11.30
C PRO A 255 -5.03 -17.80 -11.48
N PRO A 256 -5.41 -18.47 -12.58
CA PRO A 256 -6.69 -19.16 -12.65
C PRO A 256 -6.77 -20.23 -11.57
N THR A 257 -7.89 -20.28 -10.86
CA THR A 257 -8.16 -21.29 -9.81
C THR A 257 -9.07 -22.41 -10.30
N ASP A 258 -9.75 -22.22 -11.44
CA ASP A 258 -10.61 -23.24 -12.05
C ASP A 258 -10.50 -23.27 -13.57
N LYS A 259 -10.65 -24.47 -14.15
CA LYS A 259 -10.56 -24.70 -15.60
C LYS A 259 -11.61 -23.93 -16.38
N ASN A 260 -12.77 -23.62 -15.79
CA ASN A 260 -13.80 -22.88 -16.49
C ASN A 260 -13.41 -21.42 -16.72
N GLN A 261 -12.55 -20.85 -15.88
CA GLN A 261 -12.00 -19.50 -16.09
C GLN A 261 -11.11 -19.43 -17.34
N CYS A 262 -10.47 -20.53 -17.72
CA CYS A 262 -9.68 -20.62 -18.95
C CYS A 262 -10.54 -20.69 -20.22
N LYS A 263 -11.81 -21.10 -20.12
CA LYS A 263 -12.66 -21.39 -21.29
C LYS A 263 -13.19 -20.10 -21.92
N LYS A 264 -13.65 -20.21 -23.18
CA LYS A 264 -14.34 -19.12 -23.90
C LYS A 264 -13.53 -17.82 -23.98
N GLY A 265 -12.20 -17.95 -24.07
CA GLY A 265 -11.29 -16.80 -24.14
C GLY A 265 -10.78 -16.30 -22.79
N GLY A 266 -11.34 -16.74 -21.65
CA GLY A 266 -10.91 -16.22 -20.33
C GLY A 266 -9.44 -16.46 -19.98
N TRP A 267 -8.77 -17.43 -20.64
CA TRP A 267 -7.32 -17.62 -20.50
C TRP A 267 -6.49 -16.38 -20.85
N SER A 268 -6.96 -15.50 -21.73
CA SER A 268 -6.23 -14.29 -22.11
C SER A 268 -6.29 -13.19 -21.06
N GLU A 269 -7.16 -13.33 -20.07
CA GLU A 269 -7.26 -12.36 -18.97
C GLU A 269 -6.15 -12.55 -17.94
N PHE A 270 -5.48 -13.69 -17.87
CA PHE A 270 -4.46 -13.95 -16.86
C PHE A 270 -3.06 -13.57 -17.34
N ASP A 271 -2.37 -12.76 -16.55
CA ASP A 271 -0.99 -12.31 -16.77
C ASP A 271 -0.06 -12.67 -15.59
N PHE A 272 -0.58 -13.34 -14.55
CA PHE A 272 0.19 -13.90 -13.44
C PHE A 272 -0.11 -15.41 -13.23
N PRO A 273 0.91 -16.26 -12.94
CA PRO A 273 2.35 -15.96 -12.90
C PRO A 273 2.98 -15.81 -14.29
N LYS A 274 2.24 -16.14 -15.35
CA LYS A 274 2.63 -15.98 -16.75
C LYS A 274 1.39 -15.67 -17.58
N ALA A 275 1.57 -15.04 -18.73
CA ALA A 275 0.55 -15.04 -19.77
C ALA A 275 0.43 -16.44 -20.39
N PHE A 276 -0.80 -16.91 -20.59
CA PHE A 276 -1.06 -18.21 -21.23
C PHE A 276 -1.10 -18.07 -22.75
N LYS A 277 -0.60 -19.08 -23.47
CA LYS A 277 -0.57 -19.05 -24.95
C LYS A 277 -1.91 -19.36 -25.59
N ASN A 278 -2.73 -20.16 -24.91
CA ASN A 278 -4.06 -20.58 -25.35
C ASN A 278 -4.81 -21.24 -24.18
N GLN A 279 -6.08 -21.59 -24.41
CA GLN A 279 -6.92 -22.29 -23.43
C GLN A 279 -6.30 -23.59 -22.90
N GLY A 280 -5.59 -24.36 -23.75
CA GLY A 280 -4.95 -25.61 -23.36
C GLY A 280 -3.84 -25.42 -22.32
N ASP A 281 -2.97 -24.42 -22.54
CA ASP A 281 -1.90 -24.03 -21.60
C ASP A 281 -2.46 -23.58 -20.25
N CYS A 282 -3.52 -22.76 -20.25
CA CYS A 282 -4.20 -22.33 -19.01
C CYS A 282 -4.81 -23.54 -18.25
N ILE A 283 -5.52 -24.43 -18.95
CA ILE A 283 -6.08 -25.63 -18.32
C ILE A 283 -4.99 -26.56 -17.80
N GLN A 284 -3.87 -26.68 -18.51
CA GLN A 284 -2.72 -27.46 -18.05
C GLN A 284 -2.13 -26.90 -16.76
N PHE A 285 -1.99 -25.57 -16.66
CA PHE A 285 -1.55 -24.90 -15.44
C PHE A 285 -2.49 -25.20 -14.28
N VAL A 286 -3.81 -25.06 -14.46
CA VAL A 286 -4.78 -25.39 -13.39
C VAL A 286 -4.67 -26.84 -12.93
N ASN A 287 -4.37 -27.79 -13.83
CA ASN A 287 -4.23 -29.20 -13.49
C ASN A 287 -2.92 -29.54 -12.78
N THR A 288 -1.83 -28.85 -13.11
CA THR A 288 -0.47 -29.33 -12.82
C THR A 288 0.42 -28.32 -12.11
N GLY A 289 0.00 -27.06 -12.04
CA GLY A 289 0.80 -25.94 -11.56
C GLY A 289 1.96 -25.54 -12.48
N LYS A 290 1.97 -26.01 -13.74
CA LYS A 290 3.07 -25.81 -14.72
C LYS A 290 2.58 -25.14 -16.00
#